data_AF-A0A959XX13-F1
#
_entry.id   AF-A0A959XX13-F1
#
_cell.length_a   1.000
_cell.length_b   1.000
_cell.length_c   1.000
_cell.angle_alpha   90.00
_cell.angle_beta   90.00
_cell.angle_gamma   90.00
#
_symmetry.space_group_name_H-M   'P 1'
#
loop_
_entity.id
_entity.type
_entity.pdbx_description
1 polymer ?
#
loop_
_entity_poly.entity_id
_entity_poly.type
_entity_poly.pdbx_seq_one_letter_code
_entity_poly.pdbx_strand_id
1 'polypeptide(L)'
;MVLAVEAGHRMDKKGVVKWLFLTVLGGLFFLGSQAYEWTHFIHGSHARVTLADGRIAHLASNPHHGESIDPATFSMTLGNSYTVGGGEVVSGPEAYKLYESAISVVSGANMTENEYGPPSYANFFFFITGFHGFHVTTGVILNIVVLSMALKGVFHRRGHYEMVEKAGLYWHFVDLVWVFVFTFFYLV
;
A
#
# COMPACT_ATOMS: atom_id res chain seq x y z
N MET A 1 -8.27 15.94 12.11
CA MET A 1 -9.01 16.99 11.39
C MET A 1 -10.16 17.62 12.19
N VAL A 2 -11.17 16.87 12.65
CA VAL A 2 -12.36 17.41 13.39
C VAL A 2 -12.01 18.42 14.48
N LEU A 3 -11.07 18.09 15.36
CA LEU A 3 -10.65 18.97 16.47
C LEU A 3 -10.00 20.29 15.99
N ALA A 4 -9.42 20.31 14.79
CA ALA A 4 -8.90 21.53 14.19
C ALA A 4 -10.03 22.43 13.68
N VAL A 5 -11.05 21.84 13.06
CA VAL A 5 -12.25 22.57 12.60
C VAL A 5 -12.99 23.17 13.80
N GLU A 6 -13.16 22.37 14.86
CA GLU A 6 -13.78 22.80 16.12
C GLU A 6 -12.99 23.94 16.80
N ALA A 7 -11.66 23.84 16.84
CA ALA A 7 -10.82 24.94 17.32
C ALA A 7 -10.96 26.21 16.45
N GLY A 8 -11.18 26.04 15.15
CA GLY A 8 -11.47 27.14 14.22
C GLY A 8 -12.77 27.87 14.56
N HIS A 9 -13.83 27.14 14.90
CA HIS A 9 -15.10 27.71 15.35
C HIS A 9 -14.95 28.49 16.68
N ARG A 10 -14.06 28.03 17.58
CA ARG A 10 -13.71 28.73 18.81
C ARG A 10 -12.72 29.90 18.61
N MET A 11 -12.32 30.19 17.37
CA MET A 11 -11.28 31.17 17.05
C MET A 11 -9.92 30.92 17.74
N ASP A 12 -9.67 29.68 18.19
CA ASP A 12 -8.44 29.27 18.88
C ASP A 12 -7.35 28.90 17.87
N LYS A 13 -6.52 29.89 17.52
CA LYS A 13 -5.37 29.71 16.62
C LYS A 13 -4.44 28.58 17.08
N LYS A 14 -4.15 28.48 18.38
CA LYS A 14 -3.18 27.49 18.89
C LYS A 14 -3.74 26.08 18.75
N GLY A 15 -5.02 25.89 19.07
CA GLY A 15 -5.75 24.65 18.84
C GLY A 15 -5.76 24.23 17.36
N VAL A 16 -6.11 25.15 16.46
CA VAL A 16 -6.12 24.90 15.01
C VAL A 16 -4.76 24.42 14.53
N VAL A 17 -3.68 25.13 14.88
CA VAL A 17 -2.32 24.78 14.47
C VAL A 17 -1.93 23.41 15.01
N LYS A 18 -2.17 23.12 16.30
CA LYS A 18 -1.83 21.84 16.92
C LYS A 18 -2.52 20.68 16.20
N TRP A 19 -3.84 20.76 15.99
CA TRP A 19 -4.60 19.66 15.42
C TRP A 19 -4.42 19.50 13.91
N LEU A 20 -4.20 20.60 13.17
CA LEU A 20 -3.81 20.52 11.75
C LEU A 20 -2.44 19.89 11.59
N PHE A 21 -1.47 20.25 12.43
CA PHE A 21 -0.13 19.66 12.41
C PHE A 21 -0.20 18.14 12.62
N LEU A 22 -0.95 17.67 13.63
CA LEU A 22 -1.16 16.24 13.86
C LEU A 22 -1.84 15.54 12.68
N THR A 23 -2.77 16.23 12.01
CA THR A 23 -3.46 15.69 10.83
C THR A 23 -2.48 15.52 9.66
N VAL A 24 -1.62 16.50 9.41
CA VAL A 24 -0.57 16.42 8.38
C VAL A 24 0.40 15.29 8.68
N LEU A 25 0.85 15.17 9.93
CA LEU A 25 1.77 14.10 10.35
C LEU A 25 1.16 12.71 10.13
N GLY A 26 -0.11 12.53 10.53
CA GLY A 26 -0.83 11.27 10.29
C GLY A 26 -0.98 10.96 8.81
N GLY A 27 -1.29 11.96 7.97
CA GLY A 27 -1.38 11.80 6.52
C GLY A 27 -0.05 11.41 5.87
N LEU A 28 1.07 12.00 6.31
CA LEU A 28 2.40 11.62 5.83
C LEU A 28 2.79 10.19 6.24
N PHE A 29 2.48 9.79 7.46
CA PHE A 29 2.69 8.41 7.92
C PHE A 29 1.88 7.41 7.10
N PHE A 30 0.62 7.73 6.82
CA PHE A 30 -0.25 6.91 5.98
C PHE A 30 0.31 6.77 4.55
N LEU A 31 0.74 7.86 3.91
CA LEU A 31 1.37 7.81 2.58
C LEU A 31 2.66 7.00 2.58
N GLY A 32 3.48 7.12 3.64
CA GLY A 32 4.69 6.32 3.81
C GLY A 32 4.39 4.82 3.92
N SER A 33 3.37 4.46 4.71
CA SER A 33 2.90 3.07 4.82
C SER A 33 2.43 2.52 3.48
N GLN A 34 1.66 3.29 2.72
CA GLN A 34 1.18 2.88 1.38
C GLN A 34 2.32 2.71 0.38
N ALA A 35 3.29 3.62 0.38
CA ALA A 35 4.46 3.51 -0.48
C ALA A 35 5.31 2.26 -0.15
N TYR A 36 5.48 1.95 1.14
CA TYR A 36 6.16 0.74 1.59
C TYR A 36 5.42 -0.51 1.13
N GLU A 37 4.11 -0.55 1.35
CA GLU A 37 3.25 -1.66 0.98
C GLU A 37 3.28 -1.93 -0.54
N TRP A 38 3.14 -0.90 -1.37
CA TRP A 38 3.21 -1.08 -2.82
C TRP A 38 4.59 -1.56 -3.26
N THR A 39 5.66 -1.04 -2.65
CA THR A 39 7.01 -1.51 -2.95
C THR A 39 7.14 -3.00 -2.63
N HIS A 40 6.56 -3.44 -1.51
CA HIS A 40 6.56 -4.85 -1.13
C HIS A 40 5.78 -5.72 -2.13
N PHE A 41 4.58 -5.30 -2.55
CA PHE A 41 3.78 -6.04 -3.54
C PHE A 41 4.39 -6.05 -4.94
N ILE A 42 5.03 -4.96 -5.38
CA ILE A 42 5.64 -4.88 -6.71
C ILE A 42 6.88 -5.77 -6.79
N HIS A 43 7.68 -5.82 -5.72
CA HIS A 43 8.88 -6.65 -5.71
C HIS A 43 8.60 -8.11 -5.37
N GLY A 44 7.57 -8.39 -4.57
CA GLY A 44 7.24 -9.73 -4.11
C GLY A 44 8.17 -10.23 -3.01
N SER A 45 7.61 -10.94 -2.03
CA SER A 45 8.37 -11.65 -1.00
C SER A 45 8.53 -13.14 -1.32
N HIS A 46 7.69 -13.66 -2.21
CA HIS A 46 7.65 -15.04 -2.65
C HIS A 46 7.77 -15.12 -4.16
N ALA A 47 7.75 -16.33 -4.72
CA ALA A 47 7.65 -16.48 -6.16
C ALA A 47 6.79 -17.69 -6.55
N ARG A 48 5.97 -17.50 -7.58
CA ARG A 48 5.17 -18.53 -8.22
C ARG A 48 5.94 -19.10 -9.40
N VAL A 49 6.26 -20.38 -9.32
CA VAL A 49 7.01 -21.14 -10.33
C VAL A 49 6.03 -22.02 -11.10
N THR A 50 6.11 -21.97 -12.42
CA THR A 50 5.41 -22.91 -13.31
C THR A 50 6.42 -23.88 -13.88
N LEU A 51 6.31 -25.15 -13.51
CA LEU A 51 7.22 -26.23 -13.89
C LEU A 51 7.01 -26.69 -15.34
N ALA A 52 8.01 -27.36 -15.92
CA ALA A 52 7.95 -27.91 -17.29
C ALA A 52 6.78 -28.87 -17.53
N ASP A 53 6.34 -29.57 -16.48
CA ASP A 53 5.22 -30.50 -16.50
C ASP A 53 3.85 -29.81 -16.28
N GLY A 54 3.83 -28.47 -16.19
CA GLY A 54 2.63 -27.66 -15.98
C GLY A 54 2.19 -27.54 -14.52
N ARG A 55 2.87 -28.20 -13.56
CA ARG A 55 2.58 -28.02 -12.14
C ARG A 55 3.00 -26.64 -11.66
N ILE A 56 2.31 -26.13 -10.65
CA ILE A 56 2.65 -24.86 -10.00
C ILE A 56 3.28 -25.14 -8.66
N ALA A 57 4.26 -24.33 -8.32
CA ALA A 57 4.98 -24.42 -7.09
C ALA A 57 5.31 -23.03 -6.57
N HIS A 58 5.46 -22.90 -5.26
CA HIS A 58 5.67 -21.63 -4.57
C HIS A 58 6.99 -21.65 -3.82
N LEU A 59 7.76 -20.58 -3.99
CA LEU A 59 9.02 -20.35 -3.30
C LEU A 59 8.77 -19.48 -2.08
N ALA A 60 9.32 -19.90 -0.95
CA ALA A 60 9.22 -19.17 0.31
C ALA A 60 9.98 -17.84 0.30
N SER A 61 10.97 -17.69 -0.58
CA SER A 61 11.72 -16.46 -0.79
C SER A 61 11.73 -16.07 -2.27
N ASN A 62 11.77 -14.76 -2.51
CA ASN A 62 11.89 -14.20 -3.84
C ASN A 62 13.33 -14.40 -4.39
N PRO A 63 13.51 -15.21 -5.46
CA PRO A 63 14.84 -15.47 -6.03
C PRO A 63 15.45 -14.26 -6.75
N HIS A 64 14.66 -13.21 -7.04
CA HIS A 64 15.14 -11.98 -7.66
C HIS A 64 15.70 -10.96 -6.67
N HIS A 65 15.62 -11.20 -5.35
CA HIS A 65 16.14 -10.30 -4.32
C HIS A 65 17.66 -10.45 -4.07
N GLY A 66 18.41 -10.91 -5.08
CA GLY A 66 19.88 -11.00 -5.03
C GLY A 66 20.44 -12.10 -4.13
N GLU A 67 19.59 -12.96 -3.55
CA GLU A 67 20.03 -14.13 -2.80
C GLU A 67 20.44 -15.25 -3.76
N SER A 68 21.70 -15.70 -3.65
CA SER A 68 22.15 -16.91 -4.33
C SER A 68 21.39 -18.10 -3.76
N ILE A 69 20.61 -18.77 -4.60
CA ILE A 69 19.91 -20.00 -4.22
C ILE A 69 20.95 -21.11 -4.02
N ASP A 70 21.12 -21.59 -2.79
CA ASP A 70 21.93 -22.77 -2.51
C ASP A 70 21.14 -24.04 -2.87
N PRO A 71 21.61 -24.85 -3.84
CA PRO A 71 20.91 -26.08 -4.26
C PRO A 71 20.71 -27.09 -3.13
N ALA A 72 21.54 -27.06 -2.07
CA ALA A 72 21.43 -28.01 -0.95
C ALA A 72 20.28 -27.67 0.01
N THR A 73 19.93 -26.39 0.13
CA THR A 73 18.91 -25.89 1.07
C THR A 73 17.65 -25.39 0.37
N PHE A 74 17.65 -25.37 -0.97
CA PHE A 74 16.50 -24.97 -1.77
C PHE A 74 15.26 -25.82 -1.45
N SER A 75 14.13 -25.15 -1.28
CA SER A 75 12.84 -25.80 -1.06
C SER A 75 11.73 -25.05 -1.78
N MET A 76 10.74 -25.79 -2.25
CA MET A 76 9.61 -25.26 -2.97
C MET A 76 8.37 -26.06 -2.59
N THR A 77 7.23 -25.39 -2.44
CA THR A 77 5.96 -26.03 -2.09
C THR A 77 5.13 -26.22 -3.34
N LEU A 78 4.91 -27.46 -3.77
CA LEU A 78 3.97 -27.76 -4.85
C LEU A 78 2.56 -27.40 -4.40
N GLY A 79 1.77 -26.80 -5.28
CA GLY A 79 0.42 -26.38 -4.92
C GLY A 79 -0.37 -25.83 -6.10
N ASN A 80 -1.51 -25.24 -5.79
CA ASN A 80 -2.37 -24.60 -6.79
C ASN A 80 -1.86 -23.19 -7.10
N SER A 81 -2.39 -22.58 -8.17
CA SER A 81 -1.99 -21.25 -8.65
C SER A 81 -2.07 -20.12 -7.63
N TYR A 82 -2.80 -20.30 -6.52
CA TYR A 82 -3.25 -19.21 -5.65
C TYR A 82 -3.01 -19.42 -4.15
N THR A 83 -2.54 -20.60 -3.73
CA THR A 83 -2.35 -20.91 -2.30
C THR A 83 -0.90 -21.25 -2.02
N VAL A 84 -0.22 -20.35 -1.30
CA VAL A 84 1.10 -20.60 -0.72
C VAL A 84 0.92 -21.43 0.55
N GLY A 85 0.90 -22.75 0.39
CA GLY A 85 0.77 -23.70 1.50
C GLY A 85 -0.31 -24.77 1.30
N GLY A 86 -0.10 -25.91 1.97
CA GLY A 86 -1.03 -27.05 1.95
C GLY A 86 -0.71 -28.13 0.91
N GLY A 87 0.37 -28.00 0.13
CA GLY A 87 0.82 -29.03 -0.78
C GLY A 87 2.21 -29.59 -0.44
N GLU A 88 2.69 -30.49 -1.27
CA GLU A 88 3.92 -31.26 -1.03
C GLU A 88 5.16 -30.36 -1.10
N VAL A 89 5.94 -30.35 -0.02
CA VAL A 89 7.22 -29.62 0.02
C VAL A 89 8.30 -30.51 -0.59
N VAL A 90 8.93 -30.04 -1.65
CA VAL A 90 10.06 -30.69 -2.30
C VAL A 90 11.32 -29.88 -1.98
N SER A 91 12.38 -30.55 -1.53
CA SER A 91 13.60 -29.90 -1.05
C SER A 91 14.87 -30.55 -1.59
N GLY A 92 15.96 -29.78 -1.56
CA GLY A 92 17.30 -30.22 -1.91
C GLY A 92 17.59 -30.18 -3.42
N PRO A 93 18.61 -30.92 -3.88
CA PRO A 93 19.10 -30.84 -5.26
C PRO A 93 18.06 -31.25 -6.31
N GLU A 94 17.09 -32.11 -5.96
CA GLU A 94 16.00 -32.50 -6.87
C GLU A 94 15.00 -31.37 -7.08
N ALA A 95 14.65 -30.63 -6.02
CA ALA A 95 13.82 -29.43 -6.13
C ALA A 95 14.51 -28.36 -7.00
N TYR A 96 15.83 -28.20 -6.84
CA TYR A 96 16.59 -27.24 -7.63
C TYR A 96 16.60 -27.59 -9.12
N LYS A 97 16.77 -28.87 -9.48
CA LYS A 97 16.67 -29.33 -10.87
C LYS A 97 15.28 -29.09 -11.48
N LEU A 98 14.23 -29.29 -10.69
CA LEU A 98 12.86 -28.98 -11.12
C LEU A 98 12.69 -27.48 -11.37
N TYR A 99 13.22 -26.64 -10.49
CA TYR A 99 13.22 -25.18 -10.65
C TYR A 99 14.03 -24.72 -11.87
N GLU A 100 15.21 -25.30 -12.14
CA GLU A 100 15.98 -24.99 -13.36
C GLU A 100 15.20 -25.31 -14.64
N SER A 101 14.33 -26.32 -14.60
CA SER A 101 13.45 -26.67 -15.71
C SER A 101 12.16 -25.84 -15.78
N ALA A 102 11.97 -24.85 -14.89
CA ALA A 102 10.74 -24.07 -14.84
C ALA A 102 10.55 -23.22 -16.12
N ILE A 103 9.30 -23.13 -16.56
CA ILE A 103 8.88 -22.34 -17.71
C ILE A 103 8.80 -20.86 -17.35
N SER A 104 8.33 -20.54 -16.15
CA SER A 104 8.20 -19.16 -15.69
C SER A 104 8.31 -19.06 -14.17
N VAL A 105 9.01 -18.03 -13.70
CA VAL A 105 9.11 -17.66 -12.29
C VAL A 105 8.58 -16.24 -12.17
N VAL A 106 7.46 -16.09 -11.48
CA VAL A 106 6.80 -14.79 -11.26
C VAL A 106 6.99 -14.40 -9.81
N SER A 107 7.53 -13.20 -9.57
CA SER A 107 7.59 -12.61 -8.24
C SER A 107 7.04 -11.19 -8.27
N GLY A 108 6.29 -10.84 -7.25
CA GLY A 108 5.59 -9.56 -7.14
C GLY A 108 4.43 -9.43 -8.11
N ALA A 109 3.94 -8.20 -8.22
CA ALA A 109 2.78 -7.86 -9.02
C ALA A 109 3.08 -6.67 -9.94
N ASN A 110 2.77 -6.87 -11.22
CA ASN A 110 2.85 -5.87 -12.26
C ASN A 110 1.63 -6.01 -13.21
N MET A 111 1.65 -5.28 -14.33
CA MET A 111 0.51 -5.22 -15.25
C MET A 111 0.24 -6.53 -16.00
N THR A 112 1.24 -7.40 -16.11
CA THR A 112 1.21 -8.64 -16.90
C THR A 112 1.30 -9.89 -16.04
N GLU A 113 1.97 -9.80 -14.89
CA GLU A 113 2.23 -10.91 -13.99
C GLU A 113 1.84 -10.55 -12.57
N ASN A 114 1.32 -11.53 -11.82
CA ASN A 114 0.93 -11.35 -10.45
C ASN A 114 1.19 -12.64 -9.64
N GLU A 115 1.99 -12.50 -8.59
CA GLU A 115 2.26 -13.51 -7.56
C GLU A 115 1.00 -13.91 -6.80
N TYR A 116 0.15 -12.93 -6.48
CA TYR A 116 -0.94 -13.07 -5.50
C TYR A 116 -2.27 -13.53 -6.11
N GLY A 117 -2.35 -13.64 -7.44
CA GLY A 117 -3.61 -13.93 -8.10
C GLY A 117 -3.61 -13.64 -9.60
N PRO A 118 -4.80 -13.52 -10.22
CA PRO A 118 -4.92 -13.08 -11.60
C PRO A 118 -4.30 -11.69 -11.80
N PRO A 119 -3.65 -11.40 -12.94
CA PRO A 119 -3.10 -10.06 -13.22
C PRO A 119 -4.16 -8.94 -13.17
N SER A 120 -5.41 -9.26 -13.52
CA SER A 120 -6.53 -8.31 -13.42
C SER A 120 -6.78 -7.81 -12.00
N TYR A 121 -6.60 -8.67 -10.98
CA TYR A 121 -6.76 -8.28 -9.58
C TYR A 121 -5.73 -7.22 -9.18
N ALA A 122 -4.44 -7.46 -9.48
CA ALA A 122 -3.37 -6.48 -9.23
C ALA A 122 -3.62 -5.15 -9.95
N ASN A 123 -4.09 -5.20 -11.20
CA ASN A 123 -4.43 -4.00 -11.97
C ASN A 123 -5.54 -3.17 -11.30
N PHE A 124 -6.63 -3.81 -10.85
CA PHE A 124 -7.68 -3.10 -10.12
C PHE A 124 -7.20 -2.57 -8.76
N PHE A 125 -6.44 -3.38 -8.02
CA PHE A 125 -5.86 -3.00 -6.75
C PHE A 125 -5.01 -1.73 -6.89
N PHE A 126 -3.96 -1.76 -7.73
CA PHE A 126 -3.06 -0.62 -7.90
C PHE A 126 -3.74 0.61 -8.51
N PHE A 127 -4.73 0.42 -9.39
CA PHE A 127 -5.46 1.55 -9.96
C PHE A 127 -6.31 2.26 -8.91
N ILE A 128 -7.11 1.52 -8.13
CA ILE A 128 -8.03 2.10 -7.15
C ILE A 128 -7.26 2.67 -5.96
N THR A 129 -6.33 1.91 -5.38
CA THR A 129 -5.50 2.39 -4.27
C THR A 129 -4.57 3.51 -4.73
N GLY A 130 -4.09 3.46 -5.98
CA GLY A 130 -3.30 4.50 -6.63
C GLY A 130 -4.03 5.83 -6.77
N PHE A 131 -5.23 5.79 -7.35
CA PHE A 131 -6.08 6.97 -7.50
C PHE A 131 -6.49 7.55 -6.14
N HIS A 132 -6.75 6.68 -5.15
CA HIS A 132 -7.01 7.12 -3.78
C HIS A 132 -5.77 7.80 -3.16
N GLY A 133 -4.59 7.20 -3.30
CA GLY A 133 -3.32 7.75 -2.83
C GLY A 133 -3.02 9.14 -3.43
N PHE A 134 -3.39 9.38 -4.69
CA PHE A 134 -3.34 10.70 -5.30
C PHE A 134 -4.24 11.73 -4.57
N HIS A 135 -5.46 11.35 -4.19
CA HIS A 135 -6.36 12.23 -3.42
C HIS A 135 -5.82 12.53 -2.03
N VAL A 136 -5.25 11.53 -1.34
CA VAL A 136 -4.59 11.70 -0.04
C VAL A 136 -3.40 12.63 -0.16
N THR A 137 -2.54 12.43 -1.16
CA THR A 137 -1.37 13.28 -1.42
C THR A 137 -1.79 14.74 -1.64
N THR A 138 -2.80 14.95 -2.48
CA THR A 138 -3.40 16.28 -2.69
C THR A 138 -3.95 16.87 -1.39
N GLY A 139 -4.63 16.06 -0.57
CA GLY A 139 -5.14 16.48 0.74
C GLY A 139 -4.05 16.88 1.71
N VAL A 140 -2.92 16.16 1.72
CA VAL A 140 -1.78 16.47 2.61
C VAL A 140 -1.18 17.81 2.19
N ILE A 141 -1.02 18.04 0.88
CA ILE A 141 -0.55 19.32 0.34
C ILE A 141 -1.50 20.45 0.75
N LEU A 142 -2.81 20.29 0.59
CA LEU A 142 -3.80 21.29 1.01
C LEU A 142 -3.72 21.56 2.52
N ASN A 143 -3.58 20.52 3.35
CA ASN A 143 -3.44 20.67 4.80
C ASN A 143 -2.14 21.38 5.20
N ILE A 144 -1.02 21.14 4.50
CA ILE A 144 0.24 21.87 4.69
C ILE A 144 0.07 23.35 4.36
N VAL A 145 -0.64 23.68 3.28
CA VAL A 145 -0.94 25.05 2.88
C VAL A 145 -1.80 25.75 3.94
N VAL A 146 -2.89 25.10 4.38
CA VAL A 146 -3.79 25.64 5.41
C VAL A 146 -3.07 25.79 6.76
N LEU A 147 -2.23 24.82 7.15
CA LEU A 147 -1.39 24.91 8.34
C LEU A 147 -0.43 26.10 8.27
N SER A 148 0.22 26.30 7.11
CA SER A 148 1.12 27.44 6.88
C SER A 148 0.39 28.78 6.99
N MET A 149 -0.85 28.87 6.46
CA MET A 149 -1.70 30.06 6.61
C MET A 149 -2.14 30.29 8.07
N ALA A 150 -2.45 29.21 8.80
CA ALA A 150 -2.80 29.26 10.22
C ALA A 150 -1.61 29.76 11.06
N LEU A 151 -0.39 29.26 10.82
CA LEU A 151 0.83 29.73 11.49
C LEU A 151 1.05 31.24 11.28
N LYS A 152 0.92 31.71 10.04
CA LYS A 152 1.00 33.14 9.65
C LYS A 152 -0.18 34.00 10.18
N GLY A 153 -1.13 33.41 10.90
CA GLY A 153 -2.27 34.11 11.47
C GLY A 153 -3.22 34.71 10.43
N VAL A 154 -3.24 34.17 9.21
CA VAL A 154 -4.08 34.69 8.11
C VAL A 154 -5.57 34.62 8.48
N PHE A 155 -6.01 33.52 9.09
CA PHE A 155 -7.41 33.32 9.47
C PHE A 155 -7.85 34.21 10.63
N HIS A 156 -6.97 34.47 11.60
CA HIS A 156 -7.25 35.39 12.69
C HIS A 156 -7.36 36.84 12.21
N ARG A 157 -6.57 37.24 11.19
CA ARG A 157 -6.70 38.55 10.53
C ARG A 157 -7.98 38.67 9.68
N ARG A 158 -8.48 37.56 9.15
CA ARG A 158 -9.74 37.52 8.38
C ARG A 158 -10.98 37.48 9.26
N GLY A 159 -10.86 37.03 10.51
CA GLY A 159 -11.98 36.93 11.46
C GLY A 159 -12.82 35.65 11.31
N HIS A 160 -12.45 34.72 10.42
CA HIS A 160 -13.15 33.44 10.23
C HIS A 160 -12.18 32.33 9.78
N TYR A 161 -12.52 31.07 10.11
CA TYR A 161 -11.71 29.86 9.81
C TYR A 161 -12.34 28.93 8.76
N GLU A 162 -13.29 29.40 7.95
CA GLU A 162 -14.01 28.59 6.93
C GLU A 162 -13.10 27.78 5.98
N MET A 163 -11.89 28.27 5.70
CA MET A 163 -10.95 27.53 4.85
C MET A 163 -10.45 26.24 5.51
N VAL A 164 -10.34 26.22 6.84
CA VAL A 164 -10.00 25.01 7.61
C VAL A 164 -11.15 24.01 7.55
N GLU A 165 -12.41 24.48 7.59
CA GLU A 165 -13.59 23.63 7.45
C GLU A 165 -13.67 23.00 6.06
N LYS A 166 -13.50 23.79 5.00
CA LYS A 166 -13.51 23.29 3.60
C LYS A 166 -12.41 22.26 3.36
N ALA A 167 -11.19 22.53 3.83
CA ALA A 167 -10.10 21.56 3.78
C ALA A 167 -10.40 20.31 4.63
N GLY A 168 -11.07 20.50 5.77
CA GLY A 168 -11.50 19.41 6.64
C GLY A 168 -12.54 18.50 5.99
N LEU A 169 -13.52 19.06 5.29
CA LEU A 169 -14.53 18.30 4.54
C LEU A 169 -13.89 17.46 3.43
N TYR A 170 -12.93 18.03 2.69
CA TYR A 170 -12.16 17.26 1.69
C TYR A 170 -11.41 16.10 2.35
N TRP A 171 -10.71 16.35 3.45
CA TRP A 171 -9.98 15.31 4.16
C TRP A 171 -10.90 14.19 4.68
N HIS A 172 -12.06 14.55 5.23
CA HIS A 172 -13.06 13.58 5.69
C HIS A 172 -13.66 12.75 4.56
N PHE A 173 -13.88 13.35 3.39
CA PHE A 173 -14.32 12.62 2.21
C PHE A 173 -13.29 11.57 1.79
N VAL A 174 -12.00 11.94 1.77
CA VAL A 174 -10.91 11.00 1.47
C VAL A 174 -10.88 9.87 2.50
N ASP A 175 -10.91 10.16 3.80
CA ASP A 175 -10.95 9.15 4.86
C ASP A 175 -12.13 8.16 4.68
N LEU A 176 -13.31 8.66 4.32
CA LEU A 176 -14.50 7.82 4.08
C LEU A 176 -14.30 6.87 2.91
N VAL A 177 -13.74 7.35 1.79
CA VAL A 177 -13.43 6.49 0.63
C VAL A 177 -12.43 5.40 1.03
N TRP A 178 -11.45 5.71 1.89
CA TRP A 178 -10.49 4.72 2.35
C TRP A 178 -11.12 3.57 3.13
N VAL A 179 -12.11 3.83 3.98
CA VAL A 179 -12.83 2.78 4.73
C VAL A 179 -13.45 1.74 3.79
N PHE A 180 -14.00 2.19 2.66
CA PHE A 180 -14.53 1.28 1.64
C PHE A 180 -13.42 0.50 0.92
N VAL A 181 -12.36 1.18 0.48
CA VAL A 181 -11.21 0.53 -0.19
C VAL A 181 -10.58 -0.52 0.72
N PHE A 182 -10.36 -0.19 1.99
CA PHE A 182 -9.81 -1.11 2.98
C PHE A 182 -10.69 -2.35 3.14
N THR A 183 -12.01 -2.17 3.25
CA THR A 183 -12.94 -3.29 3.45
C THR A 183 -12.92 -4.27 2.27
N PHE A 184 -12.98 -3.77 1.03
CA PHE A 184 -13.06 -4.64 -0.15
C PHE A 184 -11.76 -5.32 -0.56
N PHE A 185 -10.59 -4.75 -0.23
CA PHE A 185 -9.30 -5.32 -0.65
C PHE A 185 -8.52 -6.00 0.47
N TYR A 186 -8.82 -5.70 1.74
CA TYR A 186 -8.06 -6.24 2.88
C TYR A 186 -8.87 -7.15 3.80
N LEU A 187 -10.20 -7.02 3.85
CA LEU A 187 -11.04 -7.79 4.79
C LEU A 187 -11.91 -8.86 4.12
N VAL A 188 -12.36 -8.60 2.89
CA VAL A 188 -13.22 -9.50 2.10
C VAL A 188 -12.37 -10.22 1.08
#